data_AF-A0A0B8QLV1-F1
#
_entry.id   AF-A0A0B8QLV1-F1
#
_cell.length_a   1.000
_cell.length_b   1.000
_cell.length_c   1.000
_cell.angle_alpha   90.00
_cell.angle_beta   90.00
_cell.angle_gamma   90.00
#
_symmetry.space_group_name_H-M   'P 1'
#
loop_
_entity.id
_entity.type
_entity.pdbx_description
1 polymer ?
#
loop_
_entity_poly.entity_id
_entity_poly.type
_entity_poly.pdbx_seq_one_letter_code
_entity_poly.pdbx_strand_id
1 'polypeptide(L)'
;MKWIGTLVSIVLSFNVFASVEQYVRFEQQGEIQYGKLSNNQIYPISGDPFAEHKTSDKAISLDSVTLLLPTEPEKVFAVGMNFASHLASSSSAPPPLFLKLPTSLILSGKAYRHPRML
;
A
#
# COMPACT_ATOMS: atom_id res chain seq x y z
N MET A 1 41.27 50.91 -1.32
CA MET A 1 41.30 49.75 -0.41
C MET A 1 39.92 49.09 -0.47
N LYS A 2 39.77 48.01 -1.25
CA LYS A 2 38.47 47.37 -1.52
C LYS A 2 38.21 46.26 -0.51
N TRP A 3 37.13 46.41 0.25
CA TRP A 3 36.60 45.42 1.18
C TRP A 3 35.89 44.32 0.38
N ILE A 4 36.28 43.06 0.56
CA ILE A 4 35.53 41.90 0.08
C ILE A 4 35.18 41.09 1.32
N GLY A 5 33.97 41.33 1.85
CA GLY A 5 33.36 40.46 2.84
C GLY A 5 32.76 39.27 2.12
N THR A 6 33.42 38.12 2.19
CA THR A 6 32.90 36.88 1.62
C THR A 6 31.81 36.34 2.55
N LEU A 7 30.55 36.50 2.13
CA LEU A 7 29.40 35.98 2.84
C LEU A 7 29.24 34.49 2.50
N VAL A 8 29.65 33.61 3.42
CA VAL A 8 29.49 32.16 3.28
C VAL A 8 28.01 31.85 3.50
N SER A 9 27.30 31.51 2.43
CA SER A 9 25.92 31.03 2.49
C SER A 9 25.94 29.56 2.94
N ILE A 10 25.55 29.29 4.18
CA ILE A 10 25.32 27.93 4.67
C ILE A 10 23.98 27.46 4.11
N VAL A 11 24.02 26.50 3.19
CA VAL A 11 22.83 25.80 2.71
C VAL A 11 22.50 24.69 3.71
N LEU A 12 21.46 24.85 4.53
CA LEU A 12 20.89 23.74 5.29
C LEU A 12 20.07 22.86 4.34
N SER A 13 20.49 21.61 4.16
CA SER A 13 19.68 20.60 3.48
C SER A 13 18.61 20.08 4.44
N PHE A 14 17.34 20.32 4.13
CA PHE A 14 16.22 19.66 4.80
C PHE A 14 16.03 18.27 4.17
N ASN A 15 16.19 17.22 4.98
CA ASN A 15 15.79 15.88 4.57
C ASN A 15 14.28 15.74 4.78
N VAL A 16 13.53 15.58 3.69
CA VAL A 16 12.12 15.19 3.76
C VAL A 16 12.08 13.67 3.93
N PHE A 17 11.76 13.21 5.13
CA PHE A 17 11.46 11.80 5.35
C PHE A 17 9.99 11.55 4.96
N ALA A 18 9.76 10.66 4.00
CA ALA A 18 8.42 10.18 3.71
C ALA A 18 8.01 9.18 4.79
N SER A 19 6.93 9.47 5.52
CA SER A 19 6.31 8.50 6.42
C SER A 19 5.40 7.56 5.63
N VAL A 20 5.68 6.26 5.67
CA VAL A 20 4.78 5.25 5.09
C VAL A 20 3.58 5.07 6.00
N GLU A 21 2.38 5.20 5.45
CA GLU A 21 1.15 4.89 6.16
C GLU A 21 0.60 3.56 5.64
N GLN A 22 0.14 2.71 6.56
CA GLN A 22 -0.48 1.44 6.24
C GLN A 22 -1.96 1.49 6.58
N TYR A 23 -2.79 0.97 5.68
CA TYR A 23 -4.24 0.87 5.88
C TYR A 23 -4.67 -0.58 5.75
N VAL A 24 -5.68 -0.95 6.53
CA VAL A 24 -6.28 -2.28 6.54
C VAL A 24 -7.79 -2.18 6.48
N ARG A 25 -8.42 -3.18 5.88
CA ARG A 25 -9.85 -3.47 5.99
C ARG A 25 -10.00 -4.65 6.93
N PHE A 26 -10.88 -4.55 7.91
CA PHE A 26 -11.02 -5.57 8.94
C PHE A 26 -12.48 -5.73 9.35
N GLU A 27 -12.80 -6.89 9.91
CA GLU A 27 -14.07 -7.17 10.55
C GLU A 27 -13.88 -7.24 12.07
N GLN A 28 -14.71 -6.51 12.80
CA GLN A 28 -14.79 -6.58 14.26
C GLN A 28 -16.26 -6.68 14.66
N GLN A 29 -16.63 -7.71 15.43
CA GLN A 29 -18.00 -7.90 15.93
C GLN A 29 -19.08 -7.87 14.83
N GLY A 30 -18.76 -8.35 13.62
CA GLY A 30 -19.67 -8.36 12.47
C GLY A 30 -19.72 -7.05 11.67
N GLU A 31 -19.02 -6.01 12.10
CA GLU A 31 -18.89 -4.76 11.35
C GLU A 31 -17.59 -4.74 10.55
N ILE A 32 -17.69 -4.35 9.28
CA ILE A 32 -16.53 -4.17 8.40
C ILE A 32 -16.15 -2.70 8.37
N GLN A 33 -14.88 -2.43 8.67
CA GLN A 33 -14.35 -1.08 8.75
C GLN A 33 -12.95 -1.01 8.11
N TYR A 34 -12.51 0.22 7.84
CA TYR A 34 -11.13 0.51 7.49
C TYR A 34 -10.41 1.13 8.68
N GLY A 35 -9.08 1.01 8.71
CA GLY A 35 -8.28 1.64 9.75
C GLY A 35 -6.82 1.80 9.34
N LYS A 36 -6.15 2.77 9.97
CA LYS A 36 -4.71 2.96 9.87
C LYS A 36 -4.01 1.95 10.77
N LEU A 37 -3.08 1.19 10.23
CA LEU A 37 -2.27 0.23 10.96
C LEU A 37 -0.95 0.89 11.40
N SER A 38 -0.65 0.83 12.70
CA SER A 38 0.62 1.28 13.27
C SER A 38 0.93 0.47 14.52
N ASN A 39 2.14 -0.08 14.62
CA ASN A 39 2.61 -0.83 15.80
C ASN A 39 1.62 -1.93 16.28
N ASN A 40 1.11 -2.75 15.35
CA ASN A 40 0.09 -3.78 15.63
C ASN A 40 -1.22 -3.25 16.23
N GLN A 41 -1.48 -1.96 16.08
CA GLN A 41 -2.73 -1.31 16.46
C GLN A 41 -3.41 -0.76 15.23
N ILE A 42 -4.73 -0.91 15.19
CA ILE A 42 -5.59 -0.37 14.15
C ILE A 42 -6.32 0.83 14.72
N TYR A 43 -6.22 1.96 14.05
CA TYR A 43 -6.95 3.17 14.34
C TYR A 43 -8.07 3.29 13.31
N PRO A 44 -9.33 2.96 13.66
CA PRO A 44 -10.44 2.99 12.71
C PRO A 44 -10.59 4.33 12.03
N ILE A 45 -10.98 4.33 10.77
CA ILE A 45 -11.31 5.55 10.04
C ILE A 45 -12.81 5.66 9.82
N SER A 46 -13.33 6.87 9.91
CA SER A 46 -14.70 7.22 9.53
C SER A 46 -14.67 8.04 8.24
N GLY A 47 -15.29 7.54 7.19
CA GLY A 47 -15.28 8.14 5.85
C GLY A 47 -14.77 7.15 4.80
N ASP A 48 -14.30 7.67 3.67
CA ASP A 48 -13.79 6.87 2.56
C ASP A 48 -12.25 6.71 2.70
N PRO A 49 -11.69 5.48 2.69
CA PRO A 49 -10.24 5.26 2.76
C PRO A 49 -9.44 5.91 1.61
N PHE A 50 -10.09 6.22 0.48
CA PHE A 50 -9.49 6.84 -0.71
C PHE A 50 -9.85 8.31 -0.89
N ALA A 51 -10.67 8.87 0.00
CA ALA A 51 -11.02 10.29 0.01
C ALA A 51 -10.90 10.87 1.43
N GLU A 52 -11.71 11.88 1.75
CA GLU A 52 -11.71 12.48 3.07
C GLU A 52 -12.22 11.49 4.13
N HIS A 53 -11.41 11.32 5.17
CA HIS A 53 -11.75 10.50 6.33
C HIS A 53 -11.13 11.07 7.60
N LYS A 54 -11.64 10.63 8.75
CA LYS A 54 -11.09 10.94 10.07
C LYS A 54 -10.60 9.67 10.73
N THR A 55 -9.37 9.68 11.22
CA THR A 55 -8.79 8.60 12.01
C THR A 55 -9.19 8.75 13.47
N SER A 56 -9.67 7.68 14.08
CA SER A 56 -9.98 7.59 15.50
C SER A 56 -8.70 7.62 16.34
N ASP A 57 -8.73 8.28 17.50
CA ASP A 57 -7.65 8.19 18.51
C ASP A 57 -7.71 6.90 19.33
N LYS A 58 -8.85 6.21 19.30
CA LYS A 58 -9.02 4.91 19.95
C LYS A 58 -8.47 3.81 19.06
N ALA A 59 -7.48 3.10 19.58
CA ALA A 59 -6.84 1.99 18.91
C ALA A 59 -7.50 0.65 19.25
N ILE A 60 -7.45 -0.28 18.30
CA ILE A 60 -7.89 -1.66 18.42
C ILE A 60 -6.68 -2.56 18.19
N SER A 61 -6.52 -3.60 19.01
CA SER A 61 -5.45 -4.58 18.80
C SER A 61 -5.65 -5.32 17.48
N LEU A 62 -4.60 -5.42 16.65
CA LEU A 62 -4.63 -6.18 15.39
C LEU A 62 -5.09 -7.64 15.59
N ASP A 63 -4.71 -8.24 16.72
CA ASP A 63 -5.04 -9.63 17.05
C ASP A 63 -6.51 -9.83 17.48
N SER A 64 -7.25 -8.74 17.68
CA SER A 64 -8.66 -8.76 18.10
C SER A 64 -9.66 -8.64 16.94
N VAL A 65 -9.15 -8.62 15.70
CA VAL A 65 -9.98 -8.45 14.49
C VAL A 65 -9.67 -9.52 13.45
N THR A 66 -10.57 -9.67 12.48
CA THR A 66 -10.30 -10.46 11.28
C THR A 66 -9.90 -9.54 10.14
N LEU A 67 -8.66 -9.64 9.65
CA LEU A 67 -8.23 -8.90 8.46
C LEU A 67 -8.97 -9.40 7.20
N LEU A 68 -9.34 -8.48 6.33
CA LEU A 68 -9.96 -8.72 5.04
C LEU A 68 -9.03 -8.23 3.91
N LEU A 69 -9.38 -8.53 2.66
CA LEU A 69 -8.68 -7.92 1.53
C LEU A 69 -8.69 -6.39 1.71
N PRO A 70 -7.59 -5.68 1.44
CA PRO A 70 -7.44 -4.27 1.79
C PRO A 70 -8.40 -3.35 1.02
N THR A 71 -9.15 -3.87 0.05
CA THR A 71 -10.14 -3.17 -0.76
C THR A 71 -11.33 -4.08 -1.04
N GLU A 72 -12.33 -3.57 -1.77
CA GLU A 72 -13.37 -4.35 -2.44
C GLU A 72 -13.03 -4.47 -3.94
N PRO A 73 -12.19 -5.45 -4.32
CA PRO A 73 -11.63 -5.49 -5.67
C PRO A 73 -12.68 -5.91 -6.71
N GLU A 74 -12.89 -5.06 -7.72
CA GLU A 74 -13.71 -5.42 -8.89
C GLU A 74 -12.91 -6.08 -10.02
N LYS A 75 -11.66 -5.65 -10.21
CA LYS A 75 -10.78 -6.07 -11.31
C LYS A 75 -9.33 -6.04 -10.86
N VAL A 76 -8.52 -7.00 -11.31
CA VAL A 76 -7.07 -7.02 -11.04
C VAL A 76 -6.33 -7.11 -12.36
N PHE A 77 -5.74 -6.00 -12.81
CA PHE A 77 -4.83 -6.00 -13.96
C PHE A 77 -3.41 -6.25 -13.49
N ALA A 78 -2.72 -7.17 -14.15
CA ALA A 78 -1.32 -7.47 -13.90
C ALA A 78 -0.48 -7.17 -15.15
N VAL A 79 0.74 -6.70 -14.92
CA VAL A 79 1.70 -6.35 -15.96
C VAL A 79 2.75 -7.45 -16.03
N GLY A 80 2.89 -8.08 -17.20
CA GLY A 80 3.99 -9.01 -17.46
C GLY A 80 5.26 -8.27 -17.85
N MET A 81 6.42 -8.91 -17.68
CA MET A 81 7.71 -8.43 -18.20
C MET A 81 8.08 -7.00 -17.75
N ASN A 82 7.80 -6.63 -16.50
CA ASN A 82 8.03 -5.26 -15.97
C ASN A 82 9.32 -5.11 -15.15
N PHE A 83 10.33 -5.96 -15.39
CA PHE A 83 11.65 -5.88 -14.75
C PHE A 83 12.73 -5.89 -15.81
N ALA A 84 13.70 -4.97 -15.72
CA ALA A 84 14.78 -4.82 -16.70
C ALA A 84 15.57 -6.13 -16.92
N SER A 85 15.81 -6.89 -15.85
CA SER A 85 16.50 -8.19 -15.90
C SER A 85 15.71 -9.31 -16.59
N HIS A 86 14.40 -9.15 -16.74
CA HIS A 86 13.47 -10.14 -17.31
C HIS A 86 12.82 -9.65 -18.61
N LEU A 87 13.28 -8.53 -19.15
CA LEU A 87 12.93 -8.12 -20.50
C LEU A 87 13.59 -9.09 -21.48
N ALA A 88 12.77 -9.82 -22.25
CA ALA A 88 13.27 -10.65 -23.34
C ALA A 88 13.98 -9.79 -24.43
N SER A 89 13.64 -8.51 -24.53
CA SER A 89 14.29 -7.50 -25.39
C SER A 89 13.94 -6.07 -24.94
N SER A 90 14.70 -5.07 -25.40
CA SER A 90 14.33 -3.66 -25.24
C SER A 90 13.05 -3.37 -26.04
N SER A 91 11.91 -3.27 -25.35
CA SER A 91 10.61 -3.06 -26.00
C SER A 91 10.19 -1.59 -25.90
N SER A 92 10.01 -0.93 -27.05
CA SER A 92 9.22 0.31 -27.14
C SER A 92 7.71 0.04 -27.19
N ALA A 93 7.29 -1.22 -27.28
CA ALA A 93 5.89 -1.61 -27.28
C ALA A 93 5.30 -1.55 -25.86
N PRO A 94 3.97 -1.29 -25.73
CA PRO A 94 3.29 -1.32 -24.44
C PRO A 94 3.50 -2.63 -23.69
N PRO A 95 3.59 -2.60 -22.35
CA PRO A 95 3.82 -3.82 -21.59
C PRO A 95 2.59 -4.74 -21.67
N PRO A 96 2.79 -6.07 -21.67
CA PRO A 96 1.68 -7.02 -21.75
C PRO A 96 0.81 -6.94 -20.49
N LEU A 97 -0.49 -6.71 -20.69
CA LEU A 97 -1.49 -6.70 -19.63
C LEU A 97 -2.32 -7.99 -19.66
N PHE A 98 -2.66 -8.49 -18.48
CA PHE A 98 -3.61 -9.60 -18.35
C PHE A 98 -4.49 -9.42 -17.12
N LEU A 99 -5.69 -10.00 -17.17
CA LEU A 99 -6.67 -9.93 -16.09
C LEU A 99 -6.53 -11.12 -15.15
N LYS A 100 -6.47 -10.84 -13.85
CA LYS A 100 -6.79 -11.80 -12.79
C LYS A 100 -8.17 -11.48 -12.22
N LEU A 101 -9.00 -12.51 -12.07
CA LEU A 101 -10.32 -12.32 -11.46
C LEU A 101 -10.17 -12.01 -9.96
N PRO A 102 -11.01 -11.16 -9.36
CA PRO A 102 -10.99 -10.91 -7.91
C PRO A 102 -11.10 -12.19 -7.07
N THR A 103 -11.79 -13.21 -7.59
CA THR A 103 -11.93 -14.54 -6.98
C THR A 103 -10.61 -15.30 -6.84
N SER A 104 -9.54 -14.85 -7.48
CA SER A 104 -8.19 -15.42 -7.33
C SER A 104 -7.40 -14.84 -6.14
N LEU A 105 -7.92 -13.78 -5.50
CA LEU A 105 -7.24 -13.13 -4.38
C LEU A 105 -7.39 -13.94 -3.09
N ILE A 106 -6.32 -13.97 -2.31
CA ILE A 106 -6.28 -14.53 -0.97
C ILE A 106 -5.54 -13.56 -0.05
N LEU A 107 -5.85 -13.62 1.25
CA LEU A 107 -5.15 -12.86 2.27
C LEU A 107 -3.70 -13.33 2.42
N SER A 108 -2.81 -12.39 2.74
CA SER A 108 -1.43 -12.68 3.15
C SER A 108 -1.40 -13.72 4.27
N GLY A 109 -0.50 -14.71 4.16
CA GLY A 109 -0.36 -15.78 5.15
C GLY A 109 -1.42 -16.88 5.07
N LYS A 110 -2.44 -16.79 4.19
CA LYS A 110 -3.36 -17.90 3.94
C LYS A 110 -2.76 -18.92 2.98
N ALA A 111 -3.13 -20.18 3.17
CA ALA A 111 -2.72 -21.26 2.30
C ALA A 111 -3.31 -21.09 0.89
N TYR A 112 -2.46 -21.19 -0.13
CA TYR A 112 -2.88 -21.26 -1.53
C TYR A 112 -3.20 -22.71 -1.91
N ARG A 113 -4.27 -22.92 -2.70
CA ARG A 113 -4.65 -24.23 -3.22
C ARG A 113 -4.06 -24.43 -4.62
N HIS A 114 -3.13 -25.38 -4.73
CA HIS A 114 -2.59 -25.76 -6.04
C HIS A 114 -3.66 -26.50 -6.87
N PRO A 115 -3.83 -26.15 -8.16
CA PRO A 115 -4.74 -26.89 -9.03
C PRO A 115 -4.24 -28.33 -9.22
N ARG A 116 -5.12 -29.32 -9.09
CA ARG A 116 -4.80 -30.70 -9.49
C ARG A 116 -5.03 -30.81 -11.00
N MET A 117 -3.96 -31.05 -11.75
CA MET A 117 -4.10 -31.43 -13.16
C MET A 117 -4.58 -32.87 -13.22
N LEU A 118 -5.57 -33.15 -14.07
CA LEU A 118 -6.05 -34.49 -14.41
C LEU A 118 -5.14 -35.13 -15.45
#